data_AF-A0A355GHI0-F1
#
_entry.id   AF-A0A355GHI0-F1
#
_cell.length_a   1.000
_cell.length_b   1.000
_cell.length_c   1.000
_cell.angle_alpha   90.00
_cell.angle_beta   90.00
_cell.angle_gamma   90.00
#
_symmetry.space_group_name_H-M   'P 1'
#
loop_
_entity.id
_entity.type
_entity.pdbx_description
1 polymer ?
#
loop_
_entity_poly.entity_id
_entity_poly.type
_entity_poly.pdbx_seq_one_letter_code
_entity_poly.pdbx_strand_id
1 'polypeptide(L)'
;MSIIPCSFLFRHSIALPLIQNIPQQRGRLLNLPASALLPDLTFDKSKKWGKLKVAWNPEGLAISLQVNQKNHPGTAVERLKV
;
A
#
# COMPACT_ATOMS: atom_id res chain seq x y z
N MET A 1 -23.14 15.86 -13.99
CA MET A 1 -22.12 16.12 -12.94
C MET A 1 -21.53 14.78 -12.53
N SER A 2 -20.20 14.61 -12.57
CA SER A 2 -19.58 13.32 -12.26
C SER A 2 -19.62 13.06 -10.77
N ILE A 3 -20.27 11.96 -10.37
CA ILE A 3 -20.37 11.47 -8.98
C ILE A 3 -19.05 10.79 -8.55
N ILE A 4 -18.19 10.45 -9.51
CA ILE A 4 -16.96 9.68 -9.29
C ILE A 4 -15.81 10.64 -8.97
N PRO A 5 -15.16 10.53 -7.80
CA PRO A 5 -13.97 11.32 -7.49
C PRO A 5 -12.85 11.04 -8.50
N CYS A 6 -12.09 12.08 -8.88
CA CYS A 6 -11.03 11.96 -9.89
C CYS A 6 -9.99 10.87 -9.58
N SER A 7 -9.74 10.57 -8.30
CA SER A 7 -8.84 9.49 -7.88
C SER A 7 -9.24 8.11 -8.40
N PHE A 8 -10.53 7.85 -8.63
CA PHE A 8 -11.03 6.58 -9.16
C PHE A 8 -10.84 6.44 -10.67
N LEU A 9 -10.47 7.52 -11.37
CA LEU A 9 -10.23 7.49 -12.82
C LEU A 9 -8.80 7.04 -13.16
N PHE A 10 -7.93 6.85 -12.17
CA PHE A 10 -6.55 6.45 -12.38
C PHE A 10 -6.33 4.97 -12.12
N ARG A 11 -5.59 4.32 -13.03
CA ARG A 11 -5.10 2.95 -12.87
C ARG A 11 -3.57 3.00 -12.77
N HIS A 12 -3.01 2.49 -11.68
CA HIS A 12 -1.57 2.40 -11.50
C HIS A 12 -1.07 0.99 -11.86
N SER A 13 0.07 0.94 -12.55
CA SER A 13 0.85 -0.27 -12.77
C SER A 13 2.29 0.04 -12.35
N ILE A 14 2.88 -0.82 -11.53
CA ILE A 14 4.18 -0.57 -10.91
C ILE A 14 5.01 -1.85 -10.99
N ALA A 15 6.25 -1.71 -11.43
CA ALA A 15 7.19 -2.82 -11.44
C ALA A 15 7.58 -3.18 -10.01
N LEU A 16 7.51 -4.48 -9.70
CA LEU A 16 7.89 -5.01 -8.39
C LEU A 16 9.24 -5.71 -8.48
N PRO A 17 10.13 -5.54 -7.48
CA PRO A 17 11.40 -6.24 -7.46
C PRO A 17 11.21 -7.74 -7.18
N LEU A 18 12.01 -8.55 -7.87
CA LEU A 18 12.16 -9.98 -7.58
C LEU A 18 13.04 -10.14 -6.33
N ILE A 19 12.56 -10.85 -5.30
CA ILE A 19 13.33 -11.13 -4.08
C ILE A 19 13.27 -12.63 -3.79
N GLN A 20 14.40 -13.30 -3.88
CA GLN A 20 14.45 -14.76 -3.76
C GLN A 20 14.00 -15.26 -2.38
N ASN A 21 14.53 -14.67 -1.30
CA ASN A 21 14.27 -15.11 0.07
C ASN A 21 13.19 -14.25 0.74
N ILE A 22 11.92 -14.59 0.50
CA ILE A 22 10.79 -14.03 1.26
C ILE A 22 10.50 -14.96 2.45
N PRO A 23 10.51 -14.47 3.70
CA PRO A 23 10.17 -15.30 4.86
C PRO A 23 8.72 -15.82 4.77
N GLN A 24 8.55 -17.14 4.73
CA GLN A 24 7.22 -17.79 4.71
C GLN A 24 6.72 -18.20 6.11
N GLN A 25 7.47 -17.89 7.16
CA GLN A 25 7.16 -18.33 8.52
C GLN A 25 6.00 -17.55 9.12
N ARG A 26 4.99 -18.28 9.61
CA ARG A 26 3.82 -17.71 10.29
C ARG A 26 4.26 -16.91 11.52
N GLY A 27 3.73 -15.70 11.67
CA GLY A 27 4.02 -14.83 12.82
C GLY A 27 5.31 -14.00 12.70
N ARG A 28 6.14 -14.21 11.66
CA ARG A 28 7.30 -13.37 11.40
C ARG A 28 6.96 -12.28 10.39
N LEU A 29 7.50 -11.08 10.61
CA LEU A 29 7.42 -10.01 9.62
C LEU A 29 8.25 -10.38 8.37
N LEU A 30 7.74 -10.01 7.19
CA LEU A 30 8.40 -10.27 5.91
C LEU A 30 9.75 -9.53 5.76
N ASN A 31 9.98 -8.48 6.56
CA ASN A 31 11.21 -7.68 6.60
C ASN A 31 11.75 -7.32 5.21
N LEU A 32 10.87 -6.90 4.30
CA LEU A 32 11.24 -6.55 2.93
C LEU A 32 12.25 -5.38 2.89
N PRO A 33 13.22 -5.38 1.95
CA PRO A 33 14.21 -4.32 1.82
C PRO A 33 13.59 -2.99 1.40
N ALA A 34 14.36 -1.91 1.50
CA ALA A 34 13.90 -0.58 1.09
C ALA A 34 13.64 -0.48 -0.43
N SER A 35 14.30 -1.29 -1.25
CA SER A 35 14.06 -1.38 -2.70
C SER A 35 12.65 -1.86 -3.06
N ALA A 36 11.95 -2.54 -2.14
CA ALA A 36 10.57 -2.95 -2.30
C ALA A 36 9.55 -1.87 -1.90
N LEU A 37 10.00 -0.68 -1.47
CA LEU A 37 9.11 0.41 -1.08
C LEU A 37 8.34 0.94 -2.29
N LEU A 38 7.01 0.94 -2.19
CA LEU A 38 6.18 1.57 -3.21
C LEU A 38 6.32 3.10 -3.18
N PRO A 39 6.32 3.76 -4.36
CA PRO A 39 6.27 5.21 -4.43
C PRO A 39 4.95 5.73 -3.87
N ASP A 40 4.90 7.03 -3.57
CA ASP A 40 3.67 7.67 -3.16
C ASP A 40 2.70 7.78 -4.35
N LEU A 41 1.57 7.10 -4.25
CA LEU A 41 0.53 7.08 -5.29
C LEU A 41 -0.62 8.03 -4.95
N THR A 42 -0.52 8.78 -3.86
CA THR A 42 -1.59 9.65 -3.41
C THR A 42 -1.72 10.85 -4.35
N PHE A 43 -2.91 11.08 -4.88
CA PHE A 43 -3.20 12.24 -5.73
C PHE A 43 -3.25 13.54 -4.92
N ASP A 44 -3.85 13.51 -3.73
CA ASP A 44 -3.95 14.66 -2.85
C ASP A 44 -2.81 14.71 -1.83
N LYS A 45 -2.53 15.93 -1.33
CA LYS A 45 -1.58 16.17 -0.24
C LYS A 45 -2.14 15.70 1.10
N SER A 46 -2.41 14.40 1.22
CA SER A 46 -2.80 13.77 2.47
C SER A 46 -1.56 13.40 3.28
N LYS A 47 -1.71 13.33 4.61
CA LYS A 47 -0.63 12.91 5.49
C LYS A 47 -0.39 11.40 5.31
N LYS A 48 0.86 11.02 5.03
CA LYS A 48 1.26 9.60 4.89
C LYS A 48 0.92 8.81 6.15
N TRP A 49 -0.01 7.87 6.03
CA TRP A 49 -0.44 7.01 7.14
C TRP A 49 0.54 5.87 7.41
N GLY A 50 1.18 5.36 6.36
CA GLY A 50 2.10 4.24 6.46
C GLY A 50 3.03 4.12 5.26
N LYS A 51 3.84 3.06 5.28
CA LYS A 51 4.75 2.64 4.23
C LYS A 51 4.33 1.26 3.77
N LEU A 52 4.17 1.12 2.46
CA LEU A 52 3.87 -0.15 1.82
C LEU A 52 5.11 -0.65 1.08
N LYS A 53 5.52 -1.88 1.35
CA LYS A 53 6.56 -2.57 0.61
C LYS A 53 5.97 -3.79 -0.08
N VAL A 54 6.29 -3.96 -1.36
CA VAL A 54 5.79 -5.06 -2.17
C VAL A 54 6.92 -5.64 -3.01
N ALA A 55 7.00 -6.96 -3.04
CA ALA A 55 7.97 -7.72 -3.83
C ALA A 55 7.33 -9.02 -4.31
N TRP A 56 8.01 -9.74 -5.20
CA TRP A 56 7.54 -11.04 -5.67
C TRP A 56 8.67 -12.05 -5.79
N ASN A 57 8.32 -13.33 -5.81
CA ASN A 57 9.15 -14.46 -6.19
C ASN A 57 8.29 -15.51 -6.93
N PRO A 58 8.87 -16.61 -7.45
CA PRO A 58 8.11 -17.65 -8.13
C PRO A 58 7.04 -18.33 -7.26
N GLU A 59 7.17 -18.24 -5.93
CA GLU A 59 6.22 -18.84 -4.98
C GLU A 59 5.04 -17.90 -4.68
N GLY A 60 5.16 -16.60 -4.96
CA GLY A 60 4.08 -15.65 -4.83
C GLY A 60 4.50 -14.20 -4.59
N LEU A 61 3.57 -13.46 -3.97
CA LEU A 61 3.67 -12.03 -3.77
C LEU A 61 3.77 -11.70 -2.27
N ALA A 62 4.71 -10.83 -1.92
CA ALA A 62 4.98 -10.40 -0.57
C ALA A 62 4.51 -8.96 -0.36
N ILE A 63 3.66 -8.73 0.64
CA ILE A 63 3.12 -7.41 1.01
C ILE A 63 3.43 -7.13 2.46
N SER A 64 4.17 -6.05 2.72
CA SER A 64 4.45 -5.56 4.08
C SER A 64 3.92 -4.15 4.25
N LEU A 65 3.04 -3.96 5.21
CA LEU A 65 2.47 -2.66 5.57
C LEU A 65 2.98 -2.26 6.95
N GLN A 66 3.66 -1.11 7.02
CA GLN A 66 4.02 -0.46 8.28
C GLN A 66 3.16 0.79 8.45
N VAL A 67 2.31 0.83 9.48
CA VAL A 67 1.49 2.00 9.80
C VAL A 67 2.10 2.77 10.97
N ASN A 68 2.09 4.09 10.89
CA ASN A 68 2.63 4.95 11.96
C ASN A 68 1.61 5.22 13.06
N GLN A 69 0.32 5.07 12.77
CA GLN A 69 -0.79 5.39 13.66
C GLN A 69 -1.89 4.34 13.54
N LYS A 70 -2.51 3.97 14.66
CA LYS A 70 -3.63 3.02 14.68
C LYS A 70 -4.84 3.52 13.91
N ASN A 71 -5.13 4.82 14.02
CA ASN A 71 -6.22 5.46 13.30
C ASN A 71 -5.73 5.90 11.92
N HIS A 72 -6.40 5.45 10.87
CA HIS A 72 -6.16 5.96 9.53
C HIS A 72 -6.80 7.34 9.36
N PRO A 73 -6.26 8.19 8.49
CA PRO A 73 -6.97 9.40 8.06
C PRO A 73 -8.28 8.96 7.40
N GLY A 74 -9.40 9.23 8.06
CA GLY A 74 -10.71 8.97 7.52
C GLY A 74 -11.09 10.04 6.49
N THR A 75 -11.69 9.63 5.39
CA THR A 75 -12.27 10.58 4.43
C THR A 75 -13.65 11.04 4.90
N ALA A 76 -14.10 12.23 4.46
CA ALA A 76 -15.44 12.72 4.79
C ALA A 76 -16.54 11.74 4.33
N VAL A 77 -16.27 10.97 3.27
CA VAL A 77 -17.18 9.96 2.70
C VAL A 77 -17.36 8.77 3.64
N GLU A 78 -16.30 8.31 4.31
CA GLU A 78 -16.38 7.21 5.29
C GLU A 78 -17.18 7.58 6.56
N ARG A 79 -17.36 8.87 6.82
CA ARG A 79 -18.08 9.38 8.01
C ARG A 79 -19.56 9.64 7.74
N LEU A 80 -20.02 9.48 6.50
CA LEU A 80 -21.45 9.55 6.18
C LEU A 80 -22.14 8.32 6.78
N LYS A 81 -22.77 8.52 7.95
CA LYS A 81 -23.79 7.59 8.44
C LYS A 81 -24.99 7.73 7.51
N VAL A 82 -25.30 6.64 6.80
CA VAL A 82 -26.59 6.45 6.11
C VAL A 82 -27.68 6.27 7.16
#